data_AF-A0A077Z863-F1
#
_entry.id   AF-A0A077Z863-F1
#
_cell.length_a   1.000
_cell.length_b   1.000
_cell.length_c   1.000
_cell.angle_alpha   90.00
_cell.angle_beta   90.00
_cell.angle_gamma   90.00
#
_symmetry.space_group_name_H-M   'P 1'
#
loop_
_entity.id
_entity.type
_entity.pdbx_description
1 polymer ?
#
loop_
_entity_poly.entity_id
_entity_poly.type
_entity_poly.pdbx_seq_one_letter_code
_entity_poly.pdbx_strand_id
1 'polypeptide(L)'
;MESGLDGTGTENFLLHLINALQDRSQMNLALQLLCRYQGPEVGPLIWYCRRARTALLNELDLMHISTGLLNMNASEAKKVIRIIALLQRISSDPNLATQVLAQDVPYHLLPFITGISQNIYVESVCKASLVFFIRLLEIKREETITFLLGTNFINECAEVLCEGTLRVTENAVKIMLIFLQDQRGYAFICENLNRLIATINGLGILFN
;
A
#
# COMPACT_ATOMS: atom_id res chain seq x y z
N MET A 1 19.38 29.26 8.75
CA MET A 1 18.58 30.40 8.29
C MET A 1 17.27 29.88 7.68
N GLU A 2 16.53 29.05 8.44
CA GLU A 2 15.26 28.46 8.00
C GLU A 2 14.35 28.33 9.22
N SER A 3 13.84 29.47 9.67
CA SER A 3 12.80 29.58 10.68
C SER A 3 11.87 30.69 10.19
N GLY A 4 10.98 30.38 9.25
CA GLY A 4 10.21 31.45 8.61
C GLY A 4 9.15 31.06 7.59
N LEU A 5 8.81 29.77 7.41
CA LEU A 5 7.49 29.46 6.88
C LEU A 5 6.55 29.45 8.08
N ASP A 6 5.77 30.52 8.21
CA ASP A 6 4.62 30.55 9.11
C ASP A 6 3.71 29.33 8.85
N GLY A 7 2.96 28.90 9.88
CA GLY A 7 2.05 27.76 9.74
C GLY A 7 1.07 27.93 8.57
N THR A 8 0.67 29.18 8.32
CA THR A 8 -0.20 29.60 7.21
C THR A 8 0.44 29.43 5.84
N GLY A 9 1.70 29.83 5.65
CA GLY A 9 2.42 29.67 4.39
C GLY A 9 2.68 28.21 4.05
N THR A 10 3.00 27.41 5.06
CA THR A 10 3.18 25.95 4.90
C THR A 10 1.87 25.28 4.51
N GLU A 11 0.77 25.57 5.21
CA GLU A 11 -0.56 25.03 4.89
C GLU A 11 -1.00 25.42 3.47
N ASN A 12 -0.86 26.69 3.09
CA ASN A 12 -1.17 27.16 1.74
C ASN A 12 -0.34 26.44 0.66
N PHE A 13 0.95 26.22 0.92
CA PHE A 13 1.81 25.46 0.02
C PHE A 13 1.34 24.01 -0.14
N LEU A 14 0.99 23.33 0.96
CA LEU A 14 0.47 21.97 0.92
C LEU A 14 -0.86 21.89 0.18
N LEU A 15 -1.77 22.83 0.42
CA LEU A 15 -3.05 22.89 -0.30
C LEU A 15 -2.84 23.11 -1.80
N HIS A 16 -1.86 23.92 -2.20
CA HIS A 16 -1.50 24.08 -3.61
C HIS A 16 -1.00 22.76 -4.22
N LEU A 17 -0.12 22.03 -3.53
CA LEU A 17 0.35 20.72 -4.00
C LEU A 17 -0.78 19.68 -4.07
N ILE A 18 -1.69 19.67 -3.11
CA ILE A 18 -2.84 18.76 -3.09
C ILE A 18 -3.80 19.06 -4.24
N ASN A 19 -3.97 20.35 -4.59
CA ASN A 19 -4.73 20.73 -5.78
C ASN A 19 -4.03 20.29 -7.07
N ALA A 20 -2.69 20.38 -7.13
CA ALA A 20 -1.89 19.94 -8.26
C ALA A 20 -1.94 18.41 -8.50
N LEU A 21 -2.34 17.60 -7.50
CA LEU A 21 -2.59 16.15 -7.71
C LEU A 21 -3.74 15.88 -8.69
N GLN A 22 -4.63 16.85 -8.91
CA GLN A 22 -5.78 16.71 -9.80
C GLN A 22 -5.42 16.94 -11.27
N ASP A 23 -4.30 17.62 -11.54
CA ASP A 23 -3.77 17.83 -12.88
C ASP A 23 -2.73 16.76 -13.19
N ARG A 24 -2.99 15.90 -14.17
CA ARG A 24 -2.07 14.82 -14.56
C ARG A 24 -0.68 15.32 -14.96
N SER A 25 -0.57 16.54 -15.50
CA SER A 25 0.72 17.12 -15.90
C SER A 25 1.58 17.51 -14.70
N GLN A 26 0.94 17.86 -13.56
CA GLN A 26 1.61 18.30 -12.34
C GLN A 26 1.68 17.21 -11.26
N MET A 27 0.83 16.19 -11.36
CA MET A 27 0.69 15.13 -10.35
C MET A 27 2.04 14.52 -9.96
N ASN A 28 2.91 14.19 -10.91
CA ASN A 28 4.21 13.57 -10.60
C ASN A 28 5.12 14.45 -9.74
N LEU A 29 5.10 15.77 -9.99
CA LEU A 29 5.86 16.75 -9.21
C LEU A 29 5.21 16.94 -7.84
N ALA A 30 3.88 17.07 -7.78
CA ALA A 30 3.13 17.18 -6.53
C ALA A 30 3.36 15.97 -5.62
N LEU A 31 3.28 14.75 -6.16
CA LEU A 31 3.62 13.50 -5.44
C LEU A 31 5.04 13.53 -4.88
N GLN A 32 6.01 13.97 -5.67
CA GLN A 32 7.41 14.06 -5.23
C GLN A 32 7.59 15.02 -4.05
N LEU A 33 6.97 16.20 -4.13
CA LEU A 33 7.09 17.22 -3.10
C LEU A 33 6.32 16.84 -1.83
N LEU A 34 5.11 16.30 -1.97
CA LEU A 34 4.31 15.81 -0.84
C LEU A 34 5.00 14.65 -0.12
N CYS A 35 5.60 13.69 -0.84
CA CYS A 35 6.37 12.62 -0.19
C CYS A 35 7.64 13.13 0.51
N ARG A 36 8.29 14.18 -0.01
CA ARG A 36 9.45 14.80 0.65
C ARG A 36 9.07 15.56 1.92
N TYR A 37 7.91 16.21 1.92
CA TYR A 37 7.40 16.90 3.10
C TYR A 37 6.84 15.87 4.10
N GLN A 38 7.44 15.78 5.29
CA GLN A 38 7.13 14.72 6.28
C GLN A 38 6.11 15.15 7.36
N GLY A 39 5.37 16.24 7.14
CA GLY A 39 4.40 16.74 8.13
C GLY A 39 3.21 15.79 8.36
N PRO A 40 2.74 15.63 9.60
CA PRO A 40 1.61 14.76 9.95
C PRO A 40 0.28 15.18 9.31
N GLU A 41 0.14 16.45 8.92
CA GLU A 41 -1.05 17.03 8.30
C GLU A 41 -1.29 16.57 6.85
N VAL A 42 -0.27 16.06 6.16
CA VAL A 42 -0.37 15.66 4.75
C VAL A 42 -1.46 14.60 4.54
N GLY A 43 -1.49 13.58 5.41
CA GLY A 43 -2.48 12.51 5.34
C GLY A 43 -3.91 13.06 5.45
N PRO A 44 -4.26 13.72 6.56
CA PRO A 44 -5.56 14.37 6.73
C PRO A 44 -5.94 15.32 5.58
N LEU A 45 -5.04 16.20 5.14
CA LEU A 45 -5.32 17.17 4.07
C LEU A 45 -5.66 16.49 2.74
N ILE A 46 -4.91 15.43 2.37
CA ILE A 46 -5.22 14.65 1.16
C ILE A 46 -6.57 13.93 1.33
N TRP A 47 -6.80 13.32 2.50
CA TRP A 47 -8.00 12.54 2.75
C TRP A 47 -9.29 13.37 2.67
N TYR A 48 -9.29 14.56 3.27
CA TYR A 48 -10.44 15.45 3.28
C TYR A 48 -10.62 16.21 1.96
N CYS A 49 -9.56 16.34 1.15
CA CYS A 49 -9.70 16.79 -0.24
C CYS A 49 -10.19 15.64 -1.14
N ARG A 50 -11.52 15.47 -1.22
CA ARG A 50 -12.15 14.41 -2.03
C ARG A 50 -11.63 14.33 -3.46
N ARG A 51 -11.39 15.47 -4.12
CA ARG A 51 -10.88 15.51 -5.51
C ARG A 51 -9.47 14.95 -5.61
N ALA A 52 -8.60 15.28 -4.66
CA ALA A 52 -7.24 14.75 -4.62
C ALA A 52 -7.26 13.23 -4.33
N ARG A 53 -8.03 12.79 -3.33
CA ARG A 53 -8.21 11.35 -3.04
C ARG A 53 -8.68 10.58 -4.26
N THR A 54 -9.74 11.04 -4.92
CA THR A 54 -10.26 10.40 -6.14
C THR A 54 -9.24 10.39 -7.28
N ALA A 55 -8.47 11.47 -7.46
CA ALA A 55 -7.42 11.52 -8.48
C ALA A 55 -6.32 10.47 -8.23
N LEU A 56 -5.92 10.27 -6.98
CA LEU A 56 -4.93 9.25 -6.59
C LEU A 56 -5.43 7.82 -6.85
N LEU A 57 -6.67 7.51 -6.46
CA LEU A 57 -7.25 6.18 -6.64
C LEU A 57 -7.44 5.85 -8.13
N ASN A 58 -7.99 6.80 -8.90
CA ASN A 58 -8.14 6.63 -10.35
C ASN A 58 -6.77 6.42 -11.03
N GLU A 59 -5.72 7.09 -10.55
CA GLU A 59 -4.39 6.90 -11.09
C GLU A 59 -3.85 5.51 -10.78
N LEU A 60 -4.08 4.95 -9.59
CA LEU A 60 -3.71 3.56 -9.28
C LEU A 60 -4.40 2.58 -10.23
N ASP A 61 -5.71 2.74 -10.45
CA ASP A 61 -6.48 1.86 -11.34
C ASP A 61 -5.97 1.93 -12.79
N LEU A 62 -5.68 3.14 -13.27
CA LEU A 62 -5.10 3.35 -14.61
C LEU A 62 -3.71 2.74 -14.74
N MET A 63 -2.88 2.84 -13.70
CA MET A 63 -1.54 2.24 -13.68
C MET A 63 -1.61 0.71 -13.71
N HIS A 64 -2.56 0.12 -12.99
CA HIS A 64 -2.81 -1.32 -13.02
C HIS A 64 -3.24 -1.79 -14.42
N ILE A 65 -4.20 -1.11 -15.05
CA ILE A 65 -4.71 -1.47 -16.38
C ILE A 65 -3.64 -1.29 -17.47
N SER A 66 -2.90 -0.17 -17.44
CA SER A 66 -2.02 0.21 -18.56
C SER A 66 -0.71 -0.57 -18.61
N THR A 67 -0.10 -0.88 -17.46
CA THR A 67 1.18 -1.60 -17.44
C THR A 67 0.98 -3.09 -17.65
N GLY A 68 -0.12 -3.65 -17.12
CA GLY A 68 -0.15 -5.06 -16.75
C GLY A 68 0.98 -5.34 -15.75
N LEU A 69 0.77 -6.16 -14.73
CA LEU A 69 1.76 -6.34 -13.65
C LEU A 69 3.05 -7.10 -14.09
N LEU A 70 3.41 -7.05 -15.37
CA LEU A 70 4.59 -7.67 -15.96
C LEU A 70 5.64 -6.62 -16.38
N ASN A 71 5.21 -5.48 -16.94
CA ASN A 71 6.11 -4.53 -17.60
C ASN A 71 5.91 -3.10 -17.09
N MET A 72 6.40 -2.83 -15.88
CA MET A 72 6.47 -1.49 -15.32
C MET A 72 7.88 -0.89 -15.48
N ASN A 73 8.00 0.39 -15.81
CA ASN A 73 9.28 1.09 -15.84
C ASN A 73 9.56 1.86 -14.52
N ALA A 74 10.77 2.42 -14.41
CA ALA A 74 11.20 3.15 -13.21
C ALA A 74 10.32 4.36 -12.87
N SER A 75 9.81 5.08 -13.87
CA SER A 75 9.00 6.29 -13.68
C SER A 75 7.61 5.92 -13.15
N GLU A 76 7.01 4.90 -13.77
CA GLU A 76 5.71 4.33 -13.42
C GLU A 76 5.72 3.77 -11.99
N ALA A 77 6.72 2.95 -11.64
CA ALA A 77 6.85 2.42 -10.28
C ALA A 77 7.02 3.53 -9.26
N LYS A 78 7.84 4.55 -9.53
CA LYS A 78 8.00 5.70 -8.63
C LYS A 78 6.67 6.43 -8.42
N LYS A 79 5.84 6.57 -9.45
CA LYS A 79 4.52 7.19 -9.33
C LYS A 79 3.62 6.38 -8.41
N VAL A 80 3.45 5.09 -8.68
CA VAL A 80 2.61 4.19 -7.88
C VAL A 80 3.10 4.11 -6.42
N ILE A 81 4.40 3.94 -6.19
CA ILE A 81 5.00 3.88 -4.85
C ILE A 81 4.74 5.17 -4.07
N ARG A 82 4.83 6.34 -4.71
CA ARG A 82 4.53 7.62 -4.04
C ARG A 82 3.06 7.73 -3.66
N ILE A 83 2.14 7.28 -4.52
CA ILE A 83 0.71 7.25 -4.19
C ILE A 83 0.48 6.33 -2.98
N ILE A 84 1.03 5.12 -3.00
CA ILE A 84 0.94 4.17 -1.87
C ILE A 84 1.51 4.78 -0.59
N ALA A 85 2.65 5.46 -0.65
CA ALA A 85 3.25 6.11 0.51
C ALA A 85 2.34 7.20 1.11
N LEU A 86 1.61 7.94 0.28
CA LEU A 86 0.61 8.91 0.77
C LEU A 86 -0.60 8.21 1.39
N LEU A 87 -1.07 7.09 0.81
CA LEU A 87 -2.13 6.26 1.40
C LEU A 87 -1.71 5.65 2.75
N GLN A 88 -0.44 5.26 2.91
CA GLN A 88 0.13 4.81 4.18
C GLN A 88 0.14 5.94 5.22
N ARG A 89 0.45 7.18 4.80
CA ARG A 89 0.38 8.36 5.69
C ARG A 89 -1.05 8.66 6.13
N ILE A 90 -2.02 8.61 5.22
CA ILE A 90 -3.45 8.72 5.56
C ILE A 90 -3.82 7.66 6.60
N SER A 91 -3.44 6.41 6.35
CA SER A 91 -3.79 5.27 7.20
C SER A 91 -2.99 5.24 8.52
N SER A 92 -2.06 6.16 8.75
CA SER A 92 -1.30 6.23 10.00
C SER A 92 -2.11 6.80 11.17
N ASP A 93 -3.19 7.53 10.87
CA ASP A 93 -4.18 7.99 11.84
C ASP A 93 -5.27 6.91 12.01
N PRO A 94 -5.57 6.43 13.24
CA PRO A 94 -6.55 5.36 13.46
C PRO A 94 -7.98 5.68 12.98
N ASN A 95 -8.40 6.95 13.05
CA ASN A 95 -9.71 7.37 12.58
C ASN A 95 -9.75 7.35 11.05
N LEU A 96 -8.69 7.84 10.40
CA LEU A 96 -8.58 7.79 8.94
C LEU A 96 -8.43 6.36 8.43
N ALA A 97 -7.68 5.49 9.11
CA ALA A 97 -7.56 4.08 8.77
C ALA A 97 -8.93 3.37 8.73
N THR A 98 -9.81 3.70 9.70
CA THR A 98 -11.19 3.20 9.72
C THR A 98 -11.96 3.67 8.47
N GLN A 99 -11.80 4.94 8.08
CA GLN A 99 -12.46 5.48 6.88
C GLN A 99 -11.87 4.95 5.57
N VAL A 100 -10.57 4.65 5.53
CA VAL A 100 -9.87 3.99 4.41
C VAL A 100 -10.47 2.61 4.19
N LEU A 101 -10.65 1.82 5.25
CA LEU A 101 -11.32 0.52 5.19
C LEU A 101 -12.79 0.65 4.78
N ALA A 102 -13.53 1.58 5.37
CA ALA A 102 -14.96 1.76 5.10
C ALA A 102 -15.28 2.27 3.68
N GLN A 103 -14.29 2.80 2.96
CA GLN A 103 -14.43 3.24 1.56
C GLN A 103 -13.75 2.28 0.57
N ASP A 104 -13.41 1.06 1.02
CA ASP A 104 -12.78 0.03 0.21
C ASP A 104 -11.49 0.48 -0.50
N VAL A 105 -10.82 1.51 0.02
CA VAL A 105 -9.57 2.03 -0.54
C VAL A 105 -8.50 0.94 -0.70
N PRO A 106 -8.34 -0.02 0.24
CA PRO A 106 -7.38 -1.10 0.06
C PRO A 106 -7.60 -1.98 -1.18
N TYR A 107 -8.83 -2.03 -1.73
CA TYR A 107 -9.14 -2.81 -2.93
C TYR A 107 -8.30 -2.38 -4.14
N HIS A 108 -8.03 -1.07 -4.27
CA HIS A 108 -7.18 -0.50 -5.32
C HIS A 108 -5.71 -0.96 -5.26
N LEU A 109 -5.29 -1.55 -4.13
CA LEU A 109 -3.93 -2.04 -3.93
C LEU A 109 -3.79 -3.56 -4.08
N LEU A 110 -4.89 -4.31 -4.05
CA LEU A 110 -4.87 -5.76 -4.22
C LEU A 110 -4.21 -6.21 -5.52
N PRO A 111 -4.46 -5.56 -6.68
CA PRO A 111 -3.84 -6.01 -7.91
C PRO A 111 -2.31 -5.88 -7.90
N PHE A 112 -1.73 -5.01 -7.07
CA PHE A 112 -0.28 -4.85 -7.01
C PHE A 112 0.43 -5.93 -6.19
N ILE A 113 -0.30 -6.86 -5.59
CA ILE A 113 0.25 -8.00 -4.85
C ILE A 113 0.46 -9.16 -5.84
N THR A 114 1.71 -9.45 -6.20
CA THR A 114 2.03 -10.57 -7.10
C THR A 114 3.43 -11.11 -6.85
N GLY A 115 3.59 -12.43 -6.95
CA GLY A 115 4.89 -13.12 -6.86
C GLY A 115 5.56 -13.38 -8.21
N ILE A 116 4.85 -13.21 -9.33
CA ILE A 116 5.23 -13.83 -10.62
C ILE A 116 6.21 -12.98 -11.45
N SER A 117 6.35 -11.68 -11.13
CA SER A 117 7.11 -10.76 -11.99
C SER A 117 8.60 -10.71 -11.64
N GLN A 118 9.46 -11.00 -12.63
CA GLN A 118 10.91 -10.77 -12.57
C GLN A 118 11.32 -9.29 -12.75
N ASN A 119 10.36 -8.39 -12.96
CA ASN A 119 10.61 -6.98 -13.10
C ASN A 119 10.75 -6.31 -11.71
N ILE A 120 11.97 -5.84 -11.39
CA ILE A 120 12.32 -5.16 -10.14
C ILE A 120 11.42 -3.96 -9.78
N TYR A 121 10.83 -3.31 -10.79
CA TYR A 121 9.92 -2.19 -10.59
C TYR A 121 8.54 -2.66 -10.09
N VAL A 122 8.05 -3.77 -10.62
CA VAL A 122 6.83 -4.45 -10.12
C VAL A 122 7.06 -4.96 -8.70
N GLU A 123 8.20 -5.62 -8.44
CA GLU A 123 8.54 -6.09 -7.08
C GLU A 123 8.56 -4.94 -6.06
N SER A 124 9.07 -3.77 -6.46
CA SER A 124 9.13 -2.59 -5.60
C SER A 124 7.74 -2.03 -5.29
N VAL A 125 6.81 -2.09 -6.26
CA VAL A 125 5.40 -1.72 -6.08
C VAL A 125 4.67 -2.75 -5.22
N CYS A 126 4.90 -4.05 -5.44
CA CYS A 126 4.35 -5.11 -4.60
C CYS A 126 4.81 -4.96 -3.15
N LYS A 127 6.11 -4.70 -2.94
CA LYS A 127 6.67 -4.42 -1.62
C LYS A 127 5.96 -3.24 -0.95
N ALA A 128 5.79 -2.11 -1.65
CA ALA A 128 5.10 -0.95 -1.09
C ALA A 128 3.64 -1.27 -0.72
N SER A 129 2.95 -2.04 -1.56
CA SER A 129 1.57 -2.47 -1.31
C SER A 129 1.46 -3.38 -0.09
N LEU A 130 2.35 -4.38 0.05
CA LEU A 130 2.41 -5.22 1.25
C LEU A 130 2.69 -4.40 2.53
N VAL A 131 3.57 -3.40 2.47
CA VAL A 131 3.82 -2.50 3.61
C VAL A 131 2.57 -1.71 3.98
N PHE A 132 1.76 -1.30 3.00
CA PHE A 132 0.47 -0.65 3.28
C PHE A 132 -0.45 -1.57 4.09
N PHE A 133 -0.59 -2.84 3.68
CA PHE A 133 -1.42 -3.81 4.41
C PHE A 133 -0.86 -4.14 5.79
N ILE A 134 0.45 -4.29 5.95
CA ILE A 134 1.09 -4.46 7.27
C ILE A 134 0.72 -3.28 8.17
N ARG A 135 0.84 -2.05 7.68
CA ARG A 135 0.51 -0.86 8.48
C ARG A 135 -0.96 -0.83 8.88
N LEU A 136 -1.85 -1.24 7.99
CA LEU A 136 -3.28 -1.32 8.28
C LEU A 136 -3.58 -2.41 9.32
N LEU A 137 -2.92 -3.56 9.23
CA LEU A 137 -3.00 -4.65 10.22
C LEU A 137 -2.43 -4.26 11.60
N GLU A 138 -1.46 -3.34 11.66
CA GLU A 138 -0.92 -2.80 12.92
C GLU A 138 -1.93 -1.86 13.63
N ILE A 139 -2.71 -1.10 12.86
CA ILE A 139 -3.58 -0.05 13.41
C ILE A 139 -5.03 -0.54 13.59
N LYS A 140 -5.52 -1.35 12.66
CA LYS A 140 -6.91 -1.84 12.56
C LYS A 140 -6.93 -3.33 12.25
N ARG A 141 -6.32 -4.12 13.13
CA ARG A 141 -6.10 -5.57 12.91
C ARG A 141 -7.38 -6.30 12.57
N GLU A 142 -8.40 -6.22 13.43
CA GLU A 142 -9.61 -7.02 13.29
C GLU A 142 -10.40 -6.67 12.03
N GLU A 143 -10.57 -5.37 11.75
CA GLU A 143 -11.27 -4.88 10.58
C GLU A 143 -10.51 -5.21 9.29
N THR A 144 -9.18 -5.08 9.31
CA THR A 144 -8.34 -5.40 8.15
C THR A 144 -8.35 -6.89 7.84
N ILE A 145 -8.24 -7.76 8.86
CA ILE A 145 -8.34 -9.22 8.66
C ILE A 145 -9.72 -9.57 8.09
N THR A 146 -10.79 -8.99 8.64
CA THR A 146 -12.15 -9.22 8.14
C THR A 146 -12.29 -8.84 6.67
N PHE A 147 -11.78 -7.66 6.29
CA PHE A 147 -11.78 -7.19 4.90
C PHE A 147 -11.00 -8.16 4.00
N LEU A 148 -9.77 -8.49 4.37
CA LEU A 148 -8.86 -9.29 3.54
C LEU A 148 -9.30 -10.75 3.38
N LEU A 149 -9.95 -11.34 4.38
CA LEU A 149 -10.54 -12.69 4.29
C LEU A 149 -11.65 -12.77 3.24
N GLY A 150 -12.31 -11.65 2.93
CA GLY A 150 -13.29 -11.56 1.84
C GLY A 150 -12.68 -11.44 0.44
N THR A 151 -11.35 -11.53 0.31
CA THR A 151 -10.61 -11.31 -0.95
C THR A 151 -9.65 -12.47 -1.25
N ASN A 152 -9.03 -12.45 -2.43
CA ASN A 152 -7.97 -13.40 -2.78
C ASN A 152 -6.61 -13.08 -2.14
N PHE A 153 -6.49 -12.03 -1.34
CA PHE A 153 -5.22 -11.51 -0.84
C PHE A 153 -4.31 -12.56 -0.20
N ILE A 154 -4.87 -13.49 0.58
CA ILE A 154 -4.07 -14.54 1.22
C ILE A 154 -3.52 -15.57 0.21
N ASN A 155 -4.24 -15.84 -0.87
CA ASN A 155 -3.71 -16.67 -1.96
C ASN A 155 -2.56 -15.94 -2.66
N GLU A 156 -2.70 -14.65 -2.94
CA GLU A 156 -1.64 -13.82 -3.56
C GLU A 156 -0.40 -13.74 -2.65
N CYS A 157 -0.59 -13.58 -1.34
CA CYS A 157 0.52 -13.65 -0.38
C CYS A 157 1.20 -15.02 -0.38
N ALA A 158 0.45 -16.12 -0.45
CA ALA A 158 1.02 -17.46 -0.53
C ALA A 158 1.85 -17.65 -1.82
N GLU A 159 1.41 -17.11 -2.96
CA GLU A 159 2.18 -17.12 -4.20
C GLU A 159 3.46 -16.29 -4.09
N VAL A 160 3.40 -15.10 -3.48
CA VAL A 160 4.60 -14.28 -3.17
C VAL A 160 5.59 -15.06 -2.29
N LEU A 161 5.12 -15.90 -1.37
CA LEU A 161 6.00 -16.73 -0.54
C LEU A 161 6.69 -17.85 -1.34
N CYS A 162 6.04 -18.38 -2.38
CA CYS A 162 6.58 -19.45 -3.21
C CYS A 162 7.54 -18.93 -4.29
N GLU A 163 7.16 -17.86 -4.98
CA GLU A 163 7.83 -17.41 -6.22
C GLU A 163 8.56 -16.06 -6.07
N GLY A 164 8.29 -15.32 -4.99
CA GLY A 164 8.81 -13.97 -4.79
C GLY A 164 10.28 -13.91 -4.37
N THR A 165 10.89 -12.74 -4.58
CA THR A 165 12.22 -12.44 -4.04
C THR A 165 12.16 -12.16 -2.53
N LEU A 166 13.27 -12.40 -1.82
CA LEU A 166 13.38 -12.16 -0.38
C LEU A 166 12.82 -10.79 0.06
N ARG A 167 13.04 -9.75 -0.75
CA ARG A 167 12.60 -8.37 -0.48
C ARG A 167 11.09 -8.21 -0.31
N VAL A 168 10.30 -9.08 -0.96
CA VAL A 168 8.84 -9.09 -0.95
C VAL A 168 8.34 -10.19 0.00
N THR A 169 9.00 -11.36 -0.01
CA THR A 169 8.72 -12.51 0.86
C THR A 169 8.74 -12.12 2.34
N GLU A 170 9.70 -11.32 2.81
CA GLU A 170 9.76 -10.84 4.20
C GLU A 170 8.45 -10.19 4.68
N ASN A 171 7.84 -9.36 3.84
CA ASN A 171 6.60 -8.68 4.18
C ASN A 171 5.40 -9.63 4.09
N ALA A 172 5.36 -10.51 3.09
CA ALA A 172 4.32 -11.54 3.00
C ALA A 172 4.35 -12.47 4.23
N VAL A 173 5.53 -12.88 4.72
CA VAL A 173 5.64 -13.69 5.95
C VAL A 173 5.08 -12.95 7.15
N LYS A 174 5.42 -11.67 7.35
CA LYS A 174 4.88 -10.86 8.45
C LYS A 174 3.35 -10.84 8.44
N ILE A 175 2.76 -10.67 7.26
CA ILE A 175 1.31 -10.69 7.08
C ILE A 175 0.74 -12.07 7.44
N MET A 176 1.30 -13.14 6.89
CA MET A 176 0.82 -14.51 7.15
C MET A 176 0.93 -14.87 8.64
N LEU A 177 1.99 -14.45 9.32
CA LEU A 177 2.14 -14.61 10.77
C LEU A 177 1.07 -13.86 11.57
N ILE A 178 0.69 -12.66 11.15
CA ILE A 178 -0.43 -11.92 11.79
C ILE A 178 -1.74 -12.69 11.61
N PHE A 179 -1.98 -13.27 10.44
CA PHE A 179 -3.18 -14.08 10.18
C PHE A 179 -3.19 -15.37 11.01
N LEU A 180 -2.06 -16.05 11.16
CA LEU A 180 -1.95 -17.24 12.02
C LEU A 180 -2.21 -16.94 13.51
N GLN A 181 -2.07 -15.68 13.94
CA GLN A 181 -2.39 -15.24 15.31
C GLN A 181 -3.87 -14.87 15.51
N ASP A 182 -4.66 -14.75 14.43
CA ASP A 182 -6.11 -14.53 14.47
C ASP A 182 -6.84 -15.85 14.22
N GLN A 183 -7.90 -16.14 14.98
CA GLN A 183 -8.61 -17.41 14.87
C GLN A 183 -9.20 -17.65 13.46
N ARG A 184 -9.71 -16.60 12.80
CA ARG A 184 -10.32 -16.67 11.47
C ARG A 184 -9.23 -16.78 10.41
N GLY A 185 -8.16 -16.00 10.56
CA GLY A 185 -6.98 -16.07 9.69
C GLY A 185 -6.32 -17.44 9.72
N TYR A 186 -6.13 -17.99 10.91
CA TYR A 186 -5.61 -19.33 11.13
C TYR A 186 -6.48 -20.39 10.43
N ALA A 187 -7.80 -20.38 10.69
CA ALA A 187 -8.72 -21.32 10.05
C ALA A 187 -8.63 -21.25 8.53
N PHE A 188 -8.65 -20.04 7.96
CA PHE A 188 -8.57 -19.83 6.52
C PHE A 188 -7.25 -20.30 5.89
N ILE A 189 -6.11 -20.12 6.57
CA ILE A 189 -4.82 -20.62 6.09
C ILE A 189 -4.79 -22.15 6.17
N CYS A 190 -5.26 -22.74 7.27
CA CYS A 190 -5.24 -24.18 7.49
C CYS A 190 -6.24 -24.98 6.66
N GLU A 191 -7.32 -24.35 6.17
CA GLU A 191 -8.28 -24.98 5.25
C GLU A 191 -7.66 -25.37 3.90
N ASN A 192 -6.54 -24.75 3.52
CA ASN A 192 -5.85 -25.06 2.26
C ASN A 192 -4.39 -25.43 2.53
N LEU A 193 -4.04 -26.69 2.29
CA LEU A 193 -2.71 -27.23 2.51
C LEU A 193 -1.61 -26.43 1.78
N ASN A 194 -1.88 -25.92 0.57
CA ASN A 194 -0.88 -25.14 -0.17
C ASN A 194 -0.56 -23.82 0.53
N ARG A 195 -1.55 -23.15 1.12
CA ARG A 195 -1.33 -21.92 1.91
C ARG A 195 -0.48 -22.21 3.14
N LEU A 196 -0.78 -23.31 3.84
CA LEU A 196 -0.03 -23.74 5.01
C LEU A 196 1.43 -24.05 4.65
N ILE A 197 1.66 -24.83 3.58
CA ILE A 197 3.00 -25.17 3.09
C ILE A 197 3.76 -23.91 2.68
N ALA A 198 3.14 -23.01 1.91
CA ALA A 198 3.75 -21.75 1.51
C ALA A 198 4.17 -20.91 2.74
N THR A 199 3.32 -20.85 3.77
CA THR A 199 3.61 -20.13 5.02
C THR A 199 4.81 -20.74 5.75
N ILE A 200 4.86 -22.08 5.87
CA ILE A 200 5.96 -22.79 6.54
C ILE A 200 7.27 -22.60 5.76
N ASN A 201 7.24 -22.74 4.43
CA ASN A 201 8.42 -22.55 3.59
C ASN A 201 8.94 -21.11 3.66
N GLY A 202 8.04 -20.13 3.60
CA GLY A 202 8.39 -18.71 3.75
C GLY A 202 9.08 -18.41 5.08
N LEU A 203 8.63 -19.02 6.18
CA LEU A 203 9.33 -18.92 7.46
C LEU A 203 10.73 -19.52 7.39
N GLY A 204 10.90 -20.69 6.77
CA GLY A 204 12.19 -21.33 6.58
C GLY A 204 13.19 -20.47 5.80
N ILE A 205 12.72 -19.66 4.84
CA ILE A 205 13.57 -18.72 4.08
C ILE A 205 14.09 -17.58 4.94
N LEU A 206 13.32 -17.09 5.93
CA LEU A 206 13.75 -15.96 6.76
C LEU A 206 14.72 -16.34 7.88
N PHE A 207 14.74 -17.61 8.29
CA PHE A 207 15.56 -18.10 9.39
C PHE A 207 16.84 -18.83 8.94
N ASN A 208 17.05 -18.99 7.63
CA ASN A 208 18.28 -19.54 7.03
C ASN A 208 19.12 -18.44 6.39
#